data_AF-A0A9D4J4Q1-F1
#
_entry.id   AF-A0A9D4J4Q1-F1
#
_cell.length_a   1.000
_cell.length_b   1.000
_cell.length_c   1.000
_cell.angle_alpha   90.00
_cell.angle_beta   90.00
_cell.angle_gamma   90.00
#
_symmetry.space_group_name_H-M   'P 1'
#
loop_
_entity.id
_entity.type
_entity.pdbx_description
1 polymer ?
#
loop_
_entity_poly.entity_id
_entity_poly.type
_entity_poly.pdbx_seq_one_letter_code
_entity_poly.pdbx_strand_id
1 'polypeptide(L)' 'MKVQRPPLKLQWAEVNNPFDKNTFTFYTKQGTKVARRIWPTILLTADRPLLSKGIAQGKE' A
#
# COMPACT_ATOMS: atom_id res chain seq x y z
N MET A 1 -25.60 -10.11 -3.21
CA MET A 1 -24.41 -9.23 -3.16
C MET A 1 -24.35 -8.58 -1.78
N LYS A 2 -23.39 -8.95 -0.92
CA LYS A 2 -23.16 -8.26 0.37
C LYS A 2 -22.05 -7.24 0.16
N VAL A 3 -22.40 -5.96 0.09
CA VAL A 3 -21.43 -4.87 -0.03
C VAL A 3 -21.03 -4.44 1.37
N GLN A 4 -19.73 -4.44 1.64
CA GLN A 4 -19.21 -3.96 2.92
C GLN A 4 -19.50 -2.45 3.06
N ARG A 5 -20.07 -2.06 4.21
CA ARG A 5 -20.28 -0.67 4.62
C ARG A 5 -19.59 -0.45 5.97
N PRO A 6 -18.73 0.57 6.12
CA PRO A 6 -18.29 1.53 5.08
C PRO A 6 -17.44 0.86 3.99
N PRO A 7 -17.34 1.46 2.79
CA PRO A 7 -16.49 0.93 1.72
C PRO A 7 -15.02 0.99 2.15
N LEU A 8 -14.29 -0.09 1.90
CA LEU A 8 -12.84 -0.12 2.08
C LEU A 8 -12.15 0.82 1.10
N LYS A 9 -11.03 1.40 1.52
CA LYS A 9 -10.16 2.17 0.65
C LYS A 9 -8.92 1.35 0.29
N LEU A 10 -8.65 1.28 -1.01
CA LEU A 10 -7.41 0.72 -1.54
C LEU A 10 -6.45 1.87 -1.82
N GLN A 11 -5.30 1.86 -1.16
CA GLN A 11 -4.25 2.86 -1.35
C GLN A 11 -3.06 2.24 -2.05
N TRP A 12 -2.71 2.77 -3.23
CA TRP A 12 -1.56 2.30 -4.00
C TRP A 12 -0.31 3.12 -3.69
N ALA A 13 0.85 2.46 -3.74
CA ALA A 13 2.13 3.13 -3.60
C ALA A 13 2.39 4.03 -4.81
N GLU A 14 2.96 5.21 -4.62
CA GLU A 14 3.31 6.10 -5.72
C GLU A 14 4.70 5.79 -6.26
N VAL A 15 4.82 5.58 -7.57
CA VAL A 15 6.11 5.25 -8.21
C VAL A 15 7.04 6.45 -8.13
N ASN A 16 8.33 6.21 -7.86
CA ASN A 16 9.37 7.22 -7.62
C ASN A 16 9.25 8.02 -6.31
N ASN A 17 8.18 7.85 -5.53
CA ASN A 17 8.08 8.44 -4.20
C ASN A 17 8.88 7.63 -3.16
N PRO A 18 9.23 8.25 -2.02
CA PRO A 18 9.84 7.56 -0.89
C PRO A 18 9.03 6.34 -0.46
N PHE A 19 9.71 5.25 -0.13
CA PHE A 19 9.08 4.01 0.30
C PHE A 19 8.58 4.14 1.75
N ASP A 20 7.26 4.16 1.93
CA ASP A 20 6.64 4.17 3.26
C ASP A 20 6.55 2.75 3.85
N LYS A 21 7.42 2.47 4.83
CA LYS A 21 7.50 1.18 5.54
C LYS A 21 6.33 0.95 6.51
N ASN A 22 5.58 2.00 6.85
CA ASN A 22 4.42 1.88 7.73
C ASN A 22 3.21 1.34 6.97
N THR A 23 3.05 1.71 5.70
CA THR A 23 1.92 1.28 4.87
C THR A 23 2.26 0.14 3.91
N PHE A 24 3.53 -0.01 3.49
CA PHE A 24 3.94 -1.01 2.51
C PHE A 24 5.05 -1.93 3.04
N THR A 25 5.03 -3.17 2.53
CA THR A 25 6.10 -4.16 2.70
C THR A 25 6.82 -4.37 1.37
N PHE A 26 8.13 -4.63 1.42
CA PHE A 26 8.92 -4.92 0.23
C PHE A 26 8.55 -6.27 -0.38
N TYR A 27 8.42 -6.33 -1.70
CA TYR A 27 8.21 -7.59 -2.43
C TYR A 27 9.51 -8.40 -2.58
N THR A 28 10.50 -7.85 -3.29
CA THR A 28 11.75 -8.53 -3.64
C THR A 28 12.98 -7.68 -3.33
N LYS A 29 13.07 -6.49 -3.94
CA LYS A 29 14.16 -5.55 -3.71
C LYS A 29 13.76 -4.47 -2.71
N GLN A 30 14.65 -4.20 -1.75
CA GLN A 30 14.55 -3.05 -0.86
C GLN A 30 15.11 -1.80 -1.54
N GLY A 31 14.63 -0.62 -1.14
CA GLY A 31 15.08 0.64 -1.71
C GLY A 31 14.46 1.84 -1.02
N THR A 32 14.97 3.03 -1.34
CA THR A 32 14.46 4.28 -0.77
C THR A 32 13.21 4.76 -1.48
N LYS A 33 13.00 4.34 -2.74
CA LYS A 33 11.88 4.74 -3.57
C LYS A 33 11.08 3.54 -4.08
N VAL A 34 9.83 3.77 -4.41
CA VAL A 34 8.98 2.77 -5.06
C VAL A 34 9.36 2.63 -6.53
N ALA A 35 9.72 1.42 -6.95
CA ALA A 35 9.96 1.05 -8.33
C ALA A 35 8.67 0.58 -9.02
N ARG A 36 7.90 -0.27 -8.32
CA ARG A 36 6.71 -0.91 -8.89
C ARG A 36 5.65 -1.17 -7.82
N ARG A 37 4.38 -1.00 -8.21
CA ARG A 37 3.18 -1.33 -7.43
C ARG A 37 2.88 -2.82 -7.59
N ILE A 38 2.75 -3.56 -6.49
CA ILE A 38 2.43 -5.00 -6.51
C ILE A 38 1.05 -5.26 -5.92
N TRP A 39 0.78 -4.71 -4.73
CA TRP A 39 -0.49 -4.87 -4.03
C TRP A 39 -0.85 -3.60 -3.24
N PRO A 40 -2.12 -3.17 -3.22
CA PRO A 40 -2.52 -1.99 -2.48
C PRO A 40 -2.58 -2.24 -0.98
N THR A 41 -2.41 -1.17 -0.22
CA THR A 41 -2.74 -1.12 1.20
C THR A 41 -4.25 -1.07 1.37
N ILE A 42 -4.78 -1.86 2.31
CA ILE A 42 -6.21 -1.91 2.60
C ILE A 42 -6.48 -1.11 3.87
N LEU A 43 -7.33 -0.10 3.75
CA LEU A 43 -7.78 0.74 4.85
C LEU A 43 -9.28 0.55 5.08
N LEU A 44 -9.70 0.56 6.34
CA LEU A 44 -11.11 0.42 6.71
C LEU A 44 -11.94 1.63 6.21
N THR A 45 -11.37 2.83 6.28
CA THR A 45 -11.91 4.08 5.74
C THR A 45 -10.77 4.97 5.24
N ALA A 46 -11.09 6.17 4.72
CA ALA A 46 -10.12 7.04 4.07
C ALA A 46 -8.91 7.42 4.94
N ASP A 47 -9.14 7.52 6.25
CA ASP A 47 -8.22 8.15 7.19
C ASP A 47 -7.81 7.23 8.35
N ARG A 48 -8.49 6.08 8.58
CA ARG A 48 -8.17 5.02 9.58
C ARG A 48 -9.00 3.73 9.37
N PRO A 49 -8.74 2.65 10.13
CA PRO A 49 -7.46 2.03 10.43
C PRO A 49 -6.90 1.20 9.26
N LEU A 50 -5.59 0.96 9.30
CA LEU A 50 -4.90 0.01 8.43
C LEU A 50 -5.42 -1.41 8.71
N LEU A 51 -5.99 -2.07 7.70
CA LEU A 51 -6.38 -3.47 7.79
C LEU A 51 -5.26 -4.39 7.32
N SER A 52 -4.56 -4.00 6.26
CA SER A 52 -3.43 -4.76 5.73
C SER A 52 -2.46 -3.86 4.99
N LYS A 53 -1.16 -4.10 5.18
CA LYS A 53 -0.10 -3.40 4.44
C LYS A 53 -0.13 -3.81 2.97
N GLY A 54 0.11 -2.84 2.09
CA GLY A 54 0.33 -3.11 0.68
C GLY A 54 1.69 -3.74 0.43
N ILE A 55 1.93 -4.12 -0.83
CA ILE A 55 3.20 -4.69 -1.28
C ILE A 55 3.71 -3.83 -2.43
N ALA A 56 4.97 -3.42 -2.35
CA ALA A 56 5.62 -2.67 -3.42
C ALA A 56 7.08 -3.12 -3.57
N GLN A 57 7.64 -2.94 -4.76
CA GLN A 57 9.05 -3.20 -5.02
C GLN A 57 9.83 -1.90 -4.84
N GLY A 58 10.93 -1.95 -4.09
CA GLY A 58 11.84 -0.83 -3.91
C GLY A 58 12.86 -0.71 -5.03
N LYS A 59 13.38 0.50 -5.22
CA LYS A 59 14.64 0.80 -5.92
C LYS A 59 15.44 1.79 -5.10
N GLU A 60 16.75 1.73 -5.27
CA GLU A 60 17.69 2.70 -4.70
C GLU A 60 17.43 4.10 -5.27
#